data_AF-A0A950UMF2-F1
#
_entry.id   AF-A0A950UMF2-F1
#
_cell.length_a   1.000
_cell.length_b   1.000
_cell.length_c   1.000
_cell.angle_alpha   90.00
_cell.angle_beta   90.00
_cell.angle_gamma   90.00
#
_symmetry.space_group_name_H-M   'P 1'
#
loop_
_entity.id
_entity.type
_entity.pdbx_description
1 polymer ?
#
loop_
_entity_poly.entity_id
_entity_poly.type
_entity_poly.pdbx_seq_one_letter_code
_entity_poly.pdbx_strand_id
1 'polypeptide(L)' 'MLRMLLAAIPVAALTIAVPLVNRVEPRLFGIPFLLCWIMGWIVVTPVFLWTVGRLERRW' A
#
# COMPACT_ATOMS: atom_id res chain seq x y z
N MET A 1 -12.98 -14.59 3.05
CA MET A 1 -12.25 -14.18 1.83
C MET A 1 -11.95 -12.67 1.79
N LEU A 2 -12.96 -11.80 1.84
CA LEU A 2 -12.78 -10.34 1.63
C LEU A 2 -11.72 -9.69 2.54
N ARG A 3 -11.67 -10.04 3.82
CA ARG A 3 -10.68 -9.52 4.78
C ARG A 3 -9.24 -9.85 4.38
N MET A 4 -9.00 -11.06 3.89
CA MET A 4 -7.68 -11.52 3.43
C MET A 4 -7.26 -10.76 2.18
N LEU A 5 -8.18 -10.53 1.25
CA LEU A 5 -7.92 -9.72 0.05
C LEU A 5 -7.56 -8.28 0.42
N LEU A 6 -8.30 -7.67 1.36
CA LEU A 6 -8.00 -6.32 1.86
C LEU A 6 -6.62 -6.24 2.53
N ALA A 7 -6.25 -7.22 3.35
CA ALA A 7 -4.94 -7.27 3.99
C ALA A 7 -3.80 -7.55 2.99
N ALA A 8 -4.06 -8.29 1.91
CA ALA A 8 -3.06 -8.61 0.89
C ALA A 8 -2.70 -7.40 0.01
N ILE A 9 -3.58 -6.42 -0.15
CA ILE A 9 -3.34 -5.24 -1.00
C ILE A 9 -2.08 -4.46 -0.61
N PRO A 10 -1.89 -3.97 0.64
CA PRO A 10 -0.68 -3.25 1.02
C PRO A 10 0.57 -4.13 0.91
N VAL A 11 0.45 -5.44 1.20
CA VAL A 11 1.56 -6.39 1.03
C VAL A 11 1.99 -6.46 -0.43
N ALA A 12 1.05 -6.70 -1.35
CA ALA A 12 1.33 -6.76 -2.78
C ALA A 12 1.89 -5.43 -3.30
N ALA A 13 1.36 -4.30 -2.85
CA ALA A 13 1.83 -2.98 -3.29
C ALA A 13 3.25 -2.62 -2.83
N LEU A 14 3.68 -3.13 -1.67
CA LEU A 14 5.00 -2.85 -1.08
C LEU A 14 6.04 -3.95 -1.35
N THR A 15 5.65 -5.09 -1.94
CA THR A 15 6.58 -6.20 -2.22
C THR A 15 6.56 -6.58 -3.71
N ILE A 16 5.39 -6.93 -4.23
CA ILE A 16 5.23 -7.43 -5.60
C ILE A 16 5.24 -6.28 -6.62
N ALA A 17 4.64 -5.14 -6.29
CA ALA A 17 4.56 -4.01 -7.20
C ALA A 17 5.86 -3.20 -7.27
N VAL A 18 6.77 -3.34 -6.30
CA VAL A 18 8.01 -2.54 -6.20
C VAL A 18 8.86 -2.63 -7.47
N PRO A 19 9.17 -3.80 -8.05
CA PRO A 19 9.94 -3.87 -9.31
C PRO A 19 9.26 -3.15 -10.49
N LEU A 20 7.93 -3.04 -10.48
CA LEU A 20 7.16 -2.39 -11.54
C LEU A 20 7.15 -0.86 -11.42
N VAL A 21 7.20 -0.36 -10.19
CA VAL A 21 7.15 1.08 -9.88
C VAL A 21 8.52 1.67 -9.56
N ASN A 22 9.55 0.83 -9.38
CA ASN A 22 10.92 1.25 -9.11
C ASN A 22 11.55 1.84 -10.39
N ARG A 23 11.31 3.13 -10.60
CA ARG A 23 11.89 3.91 -11.69
C ARG A 23 12.48 5.21 -11.14
N VAL A 24 13.59 5.64 -11.74
CA VAL A 24 14.26 6.91 -11.39
C VAL A 24 13.43 8.12 -11.85
N GLU A 25 12.85 8.03 -13.05
CA GLU A 25 11.80 8.92 -13.53
C GLU A 25 10.45 8.18 -13.61
N PRO A 26 9.32 8.85 -13.30
CA PRO A 26 9.21 10.27 -12.98
C PRO A 26 9.70 10.59 -11.56
N ARG A 27 10.09 11.85 -11.35
CA ARG A 27 10.30 12.40 -10.01
C ARG A 27 9.07 13.21 -9.62
N LEU A 28 8.60 13.02 -8.39
CA LEU A 28 7.52 13.81 -7.80
C LEU A 28 8.15 14.72 -6.74
N PHE A 29 7.93 16.03 -6.82
CA PHE A 29 8.52 17.01 -5.89
C PHE A 29 10.05 16.92 -5.74
N GLY A 30 10.76 16.49 -6.79
CA GLY A 30 12.22 16.33 -6.77
C GLY A 30 12.72 14.99 -6.21
N ILE A 31 11.85 14.13 -5.67
CA ILE A 31 12.22 12.79 -5.19
C ILE A 31 11.77 11.68 -6.16
N PRO A 32 12.43 10.51 -6.16
CA PRO A 32 12.03 9.38 -7.00
C PRO A 32 10.59 8.93 -6.73
N PHE A 33 9.85 8.56 -7.78
CA PHE A 33 8.47 8.08 -7.66
C PHE A 33 8.31 6.95 -6.63
N LEU A 34 9.27 6.03 -6.57
CA LEU A 34 9.24 4.93 -5.61
C LEU A 34 9.17 5.41 -4.15
N LEU A 35 9.86 6.50 -3.82
CA LEU A 35 9.83 7.05 -2.47
C LEU A 35 8.44 7.61 -2.14
N CYS A 36 7.84 8.37 -3.06
CA CYS A 36 6.45 8.84 -2.92
C CYS A 36 5.47 7.67 -2.80
N TRP A 37 5.66 6.60 -3.57
CA TRP A 37 4.85 5.40 -3.52
C TRP A 37 4.90 4.76 -2.13
N ILE A 38 6.09 4.48 -1.60
CA ILE A 38 6.26 3.87 -0.28
C ILE A 38 5.67 4.76 0.81
N MET A 39 5.95 6.07 0.79
CA MET A 39 5.41 7.02 1.76
C MET A 39 3.88 7.09 1.71
N GLY A 40 3.29 7.09 0.51
CA GLY A 40 1.84 7.01 0.34
C GLY A 40 1.26 5.74 0.96
N TRP A 41 1.90 4.59 0.71
CA TRP A 41 1.47 3.30 1.28
C TRP A 41 1.66 3.21 2.80
N ILE A 42 2.65 3.89 3.39
CA ILE A 42 2.79 4.00 4.85
C ILE A 42 1.53 4.65 5.45
N VAL A 43 1.02 5.71 4.83
CA VAL A 43 -0.19 6.41 5.30
C VAL A 43 -1.47 5.62 5.01
N VAL A 44 -1.53 4.94 3.87
CA VAL A 44 -2.72 4.19 3.41
C VAL A 44 -2.87 2.85 4.12
N THR A 45 -1.79 2.17 4.51
CA THR A 45 -1.83 0.83 5.12
C THR A 45 -2.67 0.78 6.42
N PRO A 46 -2.56 1.71 7.38
CA PRO A 46 -3.43 1.76 8.54
C PRO A 46 -4.93 1.79 8.21
N VAL A 47 -5.32 2.45 7.10
CA VAL A 47 -6.73 2.50 6.66
C VAL A 47 -7.22 1.11 6.26
N PHE A 48 -6.39 0.33 5.55
CA PHE A 48 -6.68 -1.06 5.22
C PHE A 48 -6.81 -1.92 6.47
N LEU A 49 -5.85 -1.85 7.39
CA LEU A 49 -5.85 -2.63 8.63
C LEU A 49 -7.04 -2.28 9.53
N TRP A 50 -7.36 -1.00 9.65
CA TRP A 50 -8.53 -0.54 10.39
C TRP A 50 -9.84 -1.05 9.77
N THR A 51 -9.93 -1.05 8.44
CA THR A 51 -11.09 -1.57 7.70
C THR A 51 -11.24 -3.07 7.94
N VAL A 52 -10.15 -3.83 7.88
CA VAL A 52 -10.14 -5.27 8.20
C VAL A 52 -10.62 -5.51 9.63
N GLY A 53 -10.08 -4.78 10.62
CA GLY A 53 -10.50 -4.92 12.02
C GLY A 53 -11.96 -4.48 12.27
N ARG A 54 -12.46 -3.50 11.53
CA ARG A 54 -13.89 -3.13 11.52
C ARG A 54 -14.75 -4.24 10.95
N LEU A 55 -14.34 -4.88 9.86
CA LEU A 55 -15.06 -6.02 9.27
C LEU A 55 -15.01 -7.26 10.17
N GLU A 56 -13.94 -7.42 10.94
CA GLU A 56 -13.76 -8.51 11.91
C GLU A 56 -14.70 -8.38 13.09
N ARG A 57 -14.73 -7.21 13.74
CA ARG A 57 -15.61 -6.93 14.90
C ARG A 57 -17.11 -6.86 14.58
N ARG A 58 -17.49 -6.90 13.30
CA ARG A 58 -18.90 -6.78 12.85
C ARG A 58 -19.67 -8.11 12.84
N TRP A 59 -19.04 -9.17 13.34
CA TRP A 59 -19.56 -10.52 13.55
C TRP A 59 -19.20 -10.95 14.96
#